data_AF-A0A1G5IDF0-F1
#
_entry.id   AF-A0A1G5IDF0-F1
#
_cell.length_a   1.000
_cell.length_b   1.000
_cell.length_c   1.000
_cell.angle_alpha   90.00
_cell.angle_beta   90.00
_cell.angle_gamma   90.00
#
_symmetry.space_group_name_H-M   'P 1'
#
loop_
_entity.id
_entity.type
_entity.pdbx_description
1 polymer ?
#
loop_
_entity_poly.entity_id
_entity_poly.type
_entity_poly.pdbx_seq_one_letter_code
_entity_poly.pdbx_strand_id
1 'polypeptide(L)'
;MNDVRQVYIDKGHSLLNRHYYESVQADFAEVKKEYPFCFLTIPPTVEPQEAKIYVVAANSQLITACHAVKEDFLGDYSKELWLSIPADYKDKGCKVYGGPWIDINRIPEAYRHFYMAKGSDKNHGYELCVGVPDSFRSLKNVILENIRTAEHLLIAYENYLCRNTDTIVVEGYSHGDKGIREYDKNRKKYKST
;
A
#
# COMPACT_ATOMS: atom_id res chain seq x y z
N MET A 1 6.73 -8.55 -23.76
CA MET A 1 5.37 -7.95 -23.76
C MET A 1 5.51 -6.52 -23.29
N ASN A 2 5.37 -5.59 -24.23
CA ASN A 2 5.49 -4.16 -24.01
C ASN A 2 4.13 -3.62 -23.57
N ASP A 3 4.05 -3.02 -22.40
CA ASP A 3 2.97 -2.08 -22.10
C ASP A 3 3.45 -1.02 -21.09
N VAL A 4 4.24 -0.08 -21.60
CA VAL A 4 4.46 1.22 -20.97
C VAL A 4 3.77 2.22 -21.90
N ARG A 5 2.51 2.58 -21.61
CA ARG A 5 1.91 3.77 -22.20
C ARG A 5 2.44 5.00 -21.46
N GLN A 6 3.60 5.47 -21.90
CA GLN A 6 4.15 6.77 -21.49
C GLN A 6 3.54 7.86 -22.38
N VAL A 7 2.66 8.67 -21.80
CA VAL A 7 2.20 9.91 -22.44
C VAL A 7 2.97 11.05 -21.77
N TYR A 8 4.05 11.51 -22.40
CA TYR A 8 4.73 12.74 -22.04
C TYR A 8 4.09 13.89 -22.79
N ILE A 9 3.49 14.84 -22.06
CA ILE A 9 3.13 16.16 -22.61
C ILE A 9 3.96 17.18 -21.84
N ASP A 10 5.06 17.60 -22.48
CA ASP A 10 5.99 18.61 -21.99
C ASP A 10 5.39 20.01 -22.20
N LYS A 11 4.51 20.45 -21.28
CA LYS A 11 4.04 21.85 -21.22
C LYS A 11 3.84 22.31 -19.78
N GLY A 12 4.84 22.98 -19.22
CA GLY A 12 4.64 23.99 -18.17
C GLY A 12 4.41 23.49 -16.74
N HIS A 13 5.03 22.39 -16.34
CA HIS A 13 5.00 21.96 -14.94
C HIS A 13 5.96 22.80 -14.07
N SER A 14 5.51 23.23 -12.88
CA SER A 14 6.41 23.84 -11.90
C SER A 14 7.52 22.84 -11.52
N LEU A 15 8.72 23.31 -11.13
CA LEU A 15 9.84 22.43 -10.72
C LEU A 15 9.43 21.46 -9.60
N LEU A 16 8.55 21.88 -8.70
CA LEU A 16 8.00 21.05 -7.62
C LEU A 16 7.18 19.86 -8.15
N ASN A 17 6.43 20.08 -9.23
CA ASN A 17 5.58 19.07 -9.86
C ASN A 17 6.43 17.94 -10.48
N ARG A 18 7.57 18.33 -11.08
CA ARG A 18 8.49 17.39 -11.73
C ARG A 18 9.17 16.49 -10.69
N HIS A 19 9.68 17.05 -9.61
CA HIS A 19 10.33 16.28 -8.54
C HIS A 19 9.40 15.28 -7.86
N TYR A 20 8.12 15.63 -7.68
CA TYR A 20 7.12 14.71 -7.14
C TYR A 20 6.91 13.49 -8.04
N TYR A 21 6.58 13.67 -9.32
CA TYR A 21 6.35 12.54 -10.22
C TYR A 21 7.62 11.74 -10.51
N GLU A 22 8.79 12.37 -10.60
CA GLU A 22 10.09 11.68 -10.69
C GLU A 22 10.33 10.78 -9.46
N SER A 23 10.02 11.28 -8.26
CA SER A 23 10.12 10.48 -7.03
C SER A 23 9.15 9.29 -7.04
N VAL A 24 7.89 9.51 -7.44
CA VAL A 24 6.89 8.44 -7.54
C VAL A 24 7.31 7.38 -8.55
N GLN A 25 7.84 7.80 -9.71
CA GLN A 25 8.32 6.87 -10.74
C GLN A 25 9.52 6.04 -10.26
N ALA A 26 10.47 6.67 -9.55
CA ALA A 26 11.62 5.97 -8.99
C ALA A 26 11.19 4.91 -7.96
N ASP A 27 10.32 5.29 -7.01
CA ASP A 27 9.80 4.38 -5.99
C ASP A 27 8.96 3.25 -6.63
N PHE A 28 8.14 3.58 -7.64
CA PHE A 28 7.34 2.61 -8.38
C PHE A 28 8.19 1.60 -9.17
N ALA A 29 9.36 2.00 -9.66
CA ALA A 29 10.27 1.08 -10.35
C ALA A 29 10.79 -0.02 -9.42
N GLU A 30 10.97 0.27 -8.12
CA GLU A 30 11.27 -0.76 -7.12
C GLU A 30 10.03 -1.60 -6.80
N VAL A 31 8.85 -0.98 -6.66
CA VAL A 31 7.58 -1.71 -6.47
C VAL A 31 7.36 -2.72 -7.60
N LYS A 32 7.61 -2.35 -8.86
CA LYS A 32 7.40 -3.23 -10.02
C LYS A 32 8.30 -4.47 -10.01
N LYS A 33 9.47 -4.40 -9.37
CA LYS A 33 10.37 -5.56 -9.21
C LYS A 33 9.85 -6.53 -8.16
N GLU A 34 9.30 -6.02 -7.07
CA GLU A 34 8.77 -6.83 -5.97
C GLU A 34 7.36 -7.35 -6.26
N TYR A 35 6.49 -6.52 -6.84
CA TYR A 35 5.09 -6.78 -7.15
C TYR A 35 4.86 -6.54 -8.65
N PRO A 36 5.10 -7.54 -9.51
CA PRO A 36 5.08 -7.34 -10.96
C PRO A 36 3.68 -7.07 -11.52
N PHE A 37 2.63 -7.49 -10.84
CA PHE A 37 1.23 -7.25 -11.23
C PHE A 37 0.71 -5.89 -10.76
N CYS A 38 1.40 -4.82 -11.14
CA CYS A 38 1.03 -3.44 -10.80
C CYS A 38 1.09 -2.48 -11.99
N PHE A 39 0.34 -1.38 -11.87
CA PHE A 39 0.28 -0.28 -12.83
C PHE A 39 0.26 1.07 -12.11
N LEU A 40 0.99 2.05 -12.66
CA LEU A 40 1.03 3.43 -12.19
C LEU A 40 0.24 4.31 -13.16
N THR A 41 -0.64 5.15 -12.62
CA THR A 41 -1.38 6.17 -13.36
C THR A 41 -0.98 7.55 -12.85
N ILE A 42 -0.47 8.39 -13.76
CA ILE A 42 -0.16 9.80 -13.52
C ILE A 42 -1.17 10.65 -14.30
N PRO A 43 -2.00 11.48 -13.64
CA PRO A 43 -2.97 12.33 -14.33
C PRO A 43 -2.29 13.39 -15.22
N PRO A 44 -2.72 13.56 -16.48
CA PRO A 44 -2.15 14.54 -17.41
C PRO A 44 -2.70 15.94 -17.10
N THR A 45 -2.27 16.53 -15.97
CA THR A 45 -2.86 17.75 -15.41
C THR A 45 -1.81 18.83 -15.17
N VAL A 46 -2.19 20.09 -15.39
CA VAL A 46 -1.29 21.26 -15.25
C VAL A 46 -0.89 21.47 -13.78
N GLU A 47 -1.83 21.25 -12.87
CA GLU A 47 -1.58 21.22 -11.42
C GLU A 47 -1.34 19.78 -10.95
N PRO A 48 -0.44 19.52 -9.98
CA PRO A 48 -0.22 18.18 -9.46
C PRO A 48 -1.50 17.57 -8.91
N GLN A 49 -1.80 16.36 -9.37
CA GLN A 49 -2.83 15.52 -8.78
C GLN A 49 -2.19 14.26 -8.19
N GLU A 50 -2.90 13.63 -7.26
CA GLU A 50 -2.44 12.39 -6.64
C GLU A 50 -2.22 11.32 -7.73
N ALA A 51 -1.02 10.73 -7.75
CA ALA A 51 -0.75 9.60 -8.63
C ALA A 51 -1.43 8.36 -8.02
N LYS A 52 -1.82 7.42 -8.88
CA LYS A 52 -2.54 6.21 -8.44
C LYS A 52 -1.78 4.97 -8.81
N ILE A 53 -1.68 4.02 -7.89
CA ILE A 53 -1.18 2.68 -8.17
C ILE A 53 -2.30 1.68 -7.96
N TYR A 54 -2.47 0.79 -8.94
CA TYR A 54 -3.16 -0.48 -8.72
C TYR A 54 -2.09 -1.56 -8.61
N VAL A 55 -2.23 -2.45 -7.63
CA VAL A 55 -1.35 -3.60 -7.46
C VAL A 55 -2.15 -4.81 -6.99
N VAL A 56 -1.88 -5.96 -7.60
CA VAL A 56 -2.18 -7.25 -7.00
C VAL A 56 -0.98 -7.60 -6.14
N ALA A 57 -1.13 -7.58 -4.82
CA ALA A 57 -0.06 -7.77 -3.86
C ALA A 57 0.37 -9.25 -3.78
N ALA A 58 1.01 -9.71 -4.85
CA ALA A 58 1.66 -11.00 -4.98
C ALA A 58 3.15 -10.77 -5.23
N ASN A 59 3.98 -11.16 -4.25
CA ASN A 59 5.43 -10.98 -4.34
C ASN A 59 6.04 -11.81 -5.48
N SER A 60 7.05 -11.26 -6.15
CA SER A 60 7.74 -11.85 -7.30
C SER A 60 8.39 -13.21 -6.99
N GLN A 61 8.82 -13.42 -5.75
CA GLN A 61 9.32 -14.72 -5.29
C GLN A 61 8.23 -15.79 -5.32
N LEU A 62 7.03 -15.47 -4.81
CA LEU A 62 5.88 -16.37 -4.82
C LEU A 62 5.45 -16.69 -6.25
N ILE A 63 5.37 -15.65 -7.09
CA ILE A 63 5.02 -15.80 -8.52
C ILE A 63 6.01 -16.72 -9.22
N THR A 64 7.31 -16.53 -8.99
CA THR A 64 8.37 -17.33 -9.60
C THR A 64 8.34 -18.78 -9.10
N ALA A 65 8.19 -18.98 -7.78
CA ALA A 65 8.19 -20.30 -7.18
C ALA A 65 6.98 -21.16 -7.59
N CYS A 66 5.83 -20.52 -7.77
CA CYS A 66 4.57 -21.22 -8.10
C CYS A 66 4.21 -21.16 -9.58
N HIS A 67 5.00 -20.48 -10.42
CA HIS A 67 4.63 -20.15 -11.81
C HIS A 67 3.24 -19.50 -11.93
N ALA A 68 2.89 -18.68 -10.93
CA ALA A 68 1.55 -18.10 -10.81
C ALA A 68 1.32 -16.99 -11.83
N VAL A 69 0.06 -16.82 -12.22
CA VAL A 69 -0.43 -15.71 -13.05
C VAL A 69 -1.24 -14.72 -12.21
N LYS A 70 -1.57 -13.55 -12.77
CA LYS A 70 -2.31 -12.50 -12.03
C LYS A 70 -3.63 -13.04 -11.50
N GLU A 71 -4.33 -13.83 -12.31
CA GLU A 71 -5.66 -14.36 -12.07
C GLU A 71 -5.72 -15.27 -10.84
N ASP A 72 -4.62 -15.93 -10.48
CA ASP A 72 -4.52 -16.80 -9.29
C ASP A 72 -4.71 -16.02 -7.96
N PHE A 73 -4.58 -14.70 -7.99
CA PHE A 73 -4.66 -13.82 -6.82
C PHE A 73 -5.91 -12.93 -6.78
N LEU A 74 -6.84 -13.13 -7.72
CA LEU A 74 -8.07 -12.33 -7.87
C LEU A 74 -9.35 -13.04 -7.40
N GLY A 75 -9.21 -14.14 -6.65
CA GLY A 75 -10.34 -14.93 -6.14
C GLY A 75 -11.05 -14.30 -4.93
N ASP A 76 -11.73 -15.15 -4.14
CA ASP A 76 -12.55 -14.74 -2.99
C ASP A 76 -11.77 -13.88 -1.97
N TYR A 77 -10.48 -14.17 -1.79
CA TYR A 77 -9.55 -13.41 -0.96
C TYR A 77 -8.58 -12.58 -1.81
N SER A 78 -9.13 -11.78 -2.73
CA SER A 78 -8.35 -10.93 -3.63
C SER A 78 -7.33 -10.07 -2.87
N LYS A 79 -6.09 -10.05 -3.39
CA LYS A 79 -4.99 -9.22 -2.88
C LYS A 79 -4.86 -7.88 -3.61
N GLU A 80 -5.94 -7.42 -4.23
CA GLU A 80 -5.98 -6.14 -4.91
C GLU A 80 -5.90 -4.97 -3.92
N LEU A 81 -4.98 -4.05 -4.23
CA LEU A 81 -4.80 -2.80 -3.53
C LEU A 81 -4.85 -1.63 -4.51
N TRP A 82 -5.46 -0.54 -4.05
CA TRP A 82 -5.55 0.73 -4.73
C TRP A 82 -4.90 1.80 -3.87
N LEU A 83 -3.86 2.43 -4.39
CA LEU A 83 -3.11 3.45 -3.67
C LEU A 83 -3.35 4.81 -4.31
N SER A 84 -3.65 5.81 -3.48
CA SER A 84 -3.55 7.22 -3.84
C SER A 84 -2.32 7.82 -3.18
N ILE A 85 -1.46 8.43 -3.99
CA ILE A 85 -0.16 8.93 -3.59
C ILE A 85 -0.24 10.46 -3.49
N PRO A 86 -0.30 11.05 -2.28
CA PRO A 86 -0.28 12.49 -2.13
C PRO A 86 1.13 13.05 -2.38
N ALA A 87 1.23 14.36 -2.64
CA ALA A 87 2.51 15.02 -2.89
C ALA A 87 3.51 14.89 -1.72
N ASP A 88 3.00 14.76 -0.49
CA ASP A 88 3.75 14.59 0.76
C ASP A 88 3.77 13.13 1.26
N TYR A 89 3.61 12.14 0.37
CA TYR A 89 3.56 10.72 0.76
C TYR A 89 4.81 10.25 1.51
N LYS A 90 5.98 10.86 1.28
CA LYS A 90 7.21 10.54 2.03
C LYS A 90 7.12 10.90 3.52
N ASP A 91 6.25 11.85 3.86
CA ASP A 91 6.00 12.28 5.22
C ASP A 91 4.77 11.62 5.84
N LYS A 92 3.71 11.40 5.05
CA LYS A 92 2.39 10.98 5.56
C LYS A 92 1.93 9.59 5.15
N GLY A 93 2.65 8.94 4.23
CA GLY A 93 2.22 7.68 3.63
C GLY A 93 1.22 7.87 2.49
N CYS A 94 0.88 6.76 1.86
CA CYS A 94 -0.17 6.67 0.85
C CYS A 94 -1.52 6.36 1.50
N LYS A 95 -2.61 6.73 0.82
CA LYS A 95 -3.94 6.18 1.13
C LYS A 95 -4.04 4.83 0.41
N VAL A 96 -4.24 3.74 1.16
CA VAL A 96 -4.26 2.38 0.60
C VAL A 96 -5.63 1.77 0.82
N TYR A 97 -6.28 1.32 -0.24
CA TYR A 97 -7.60 0.71 -0.20
C TYR A 97 -7.53 -0.75 -0.65
N GLY A 98 -8.25 -1.64 0.02
CA GLY A 98 -8.33 -3.04 -0.35
C GLY A 98 -9.28 -3.86 0.53
N GLY A 99 -9.30 -5.17 0.30
CA GLY A 99 -10.07 -6.12 1.11
C GLY A 99 -11.60 -5.90 1.11
N PRO A 100 -12.26 -5.70 -0.05
CA PRO A 100 -13.73 -5.59 -0.10
C PRO A 100 -14.45 -6.84 0.42
N TRP A 101 -13.78 -8.00 0.42
CA TRP A 101 -14.26 -9.28 0.94
C TRP A 101 -14.22 -9.36 2.49
N ILE A 102 -13.60 -8.40 3.17
CA ILE A 102 -13.46 -8.43 4.62
C ILE A 102 -14.81 -8.11 5.28
N ASP A 103 -15.36 -9.10 5.97
CA ASP A 103 -16.47 -8.89 6.90
C ASP A 103 -15.94 -8.35 8.24
N ILE A 104 -15.93 -7.02 8.36
CA ILE A 104 -15.41 -6.30 9.52
C ILE A 104 -16.12 -6.67 10.83
N ASN A 105 -17.38 -7.13 10.77
CA ASN A 105 -18.15 -7.53 11.95
C ASN A 105 -17.62 -8.82 12.57
N ARG A 106 -16.93 -9.64 11.78
CA ARG A 106 -16.27 -10.86 12.25
C ARG A 106 -14.89 -10.59 12.86
N ILE A 107 -14.32 -9.41 12.65
CA ILE A 107 -13.02 -9.00 13.20
C ILE A 107 -13.23 -8.24 14.52
N PRO A 108 -12.59 -8.65 15.64
CA PRO A 108 -12.66 -7.90 16.89
C PRO A 108 -12.07 -6.49 16.74
N GLU A 109 -12.69 -5.51 17.38
CA GLU A 109 -12.34 -4.08 17.22
C GLU A 109 -10.87 -3.79 17.47
N ALA A 110 -10.25 -4.46 18.46
CA ALA A 110 -8.85 -4.30 18.81
C ALA A 110 -7.87 -4.66 17.67
N TYR A 111 -8.32 -5.43 16.67
CA TYR A 111 -7.51 -5.85 15.52
C TYR A 111 -7.89 -5.14 14.22
N ARG A 112 -8.83 -4.19 14.25
CA ARG A 112 -9.28 -3.49 13.05
C ARG A 112 -8.28 -2.41 12.64
N HIS A 113 -7.41 -2.71 11.69
CA HIS A 113 -6.49 -1.77 11.06
C HIS A 113 -7.13 -1.05 9.85
N PHE A 114 -8.22 -0.33 10.08
CA PHE A 114 -8.94 0.44 9.06
C PHE A 114 -9.19 1.89 9.52
N TYR A 115 -9.15 2.85 8.59
CA TYR A 115 -9.59 4.22 8.86
C TYR A 115 -11.11 4.32 8.79
N MET A 116 -11.80 4.08 9.91
CA MET A 116 -13.27 4.04 9.99
C MET A 116 -13.98 5.38 9.67
N ALA A 117 -13.28 6.52 9.81
CA ALA A 117 -13.87 7.86 9.72
C ALA A 117 -13.98 8.41 8.29
N LYS A 118 -13.30 7.81 7.32
CA LYS A 118 -13.34 8.20 5.89
C LYS A 118 -13.71 6.94 5.12
N GLY A 119 -14.97 6.87 4.72
CA GLY A 119 -15.67 5.64 4.34
C GLY A 119 -14.91 4.72 3.40
N SER A 120 -15.25 3.43 3.49
CA SER A 120 -14.94 2.45 2.45
C SER A 120 -15.20 3.06 1.06
N ASP A 121 -14.21 3.00 0.18
CA ASP A 121 -14.49 3.19 -1.23
C ASP A 121 -15.33 1.99 -1.65
N LYS A 122 -16.60 2.22 -1.98
CA LYS A 122 -17.54 1.14 -2.36
C LYS A 122 -16.99 0.29 -3.52
N ASN A 123 -16.05 0.81 -4.30
CA ASN A 123 -15.44 0.10 -5.42
C ASN A 123 -14.13 -0.62 -5.05
N HIS A 124 -13.45 -0.22 -3.98
CA HIS A 124 -12.07 -0.68 -3.68
C HIS A 124 -11.87 -1.24 -2.27
N GLY A 125 -12.90 -1.25 -1.42
CA GLY A 125 -12.86 -1.81 -0.07
C GLY A 125 -12.53 -0.77 1.00
N TYR A 126 -11.80 -1.18 2.03
CA TYR A 126 -11.51 -0.36 3.21
C TYR A 126 -10.18 0.38 3.05
N GLU A 127 -10.08 1.59 3.61
CA GLU A 127 -8.79 2.28 3.76
C GLU A 127 -7.98 1.60 4.87
N LEU A 128 -6.89 0.93 4.49
CA LEU A 128 -6.03 0.15 5.37
C LEU A 128 -5.07 1.06 6.15
N CYS A 129 -4.91 0.79 7.44
CA CYS A 129 -3.90 1.45 8.26
C CYS A 129 -2.52 0.82 8.05
N VAL A 130 -1.78 1.35 7.09
CA VAL A 130 -0.48 0.83 6.64
C VAL A 130 0.75 1.43 7.35
N GLY A 131 0.55 2.14 8.46
CA GLY A 131 1.64 2.65 9.27
C GLY A 131 1.30 3.92 10.04
N VAL A 132 2.31 4.44 10.73
CA VAL A 132 2.24 5.70 11.50
C VAL A 132 2.99 6.78 10.74
N PRO A 133 2.43 7.99 10.55
CA PRO A 133 3.06 9.07 9.79
C PRO A 133 4.55 9.30 10.09
N ASP A 134 4.92 9.34 11.37
CA ASP A 134 6.29 9.60 11.82
C ASP A 134 7.32 8.54 11.38
N SER A 135 6.85 7.35 11.01
CA SER A 135 7.73 6.27 10.53
C SER A 135 8.13 6.44 9.07
N PHE A 136 7.30 7.06 8.24
CA PHE A 136 7.48 7.07 6.78
C PHE A 136 8.72 7.82 6.33
N ARG A 137 9.08 8.90 7.02
CA ARG A 137 10.31 9.68 6.75
C ARG A 137 11.59 8.86 6.85
N SER A 138 11.56 7.77 7.60
CA SER A 138 12.72 6.88 7.78
C SER A 138 12.79 5.76 6.74
N LEU A 139 11.74 5.58 5.94
CA LEU A 139 11.66 4.52 4.95
C LEU A 139 12.32 4.97 3.65
N LYS A 140 13.10 4.08 3.05
CA LYS A 140 13.71 4.31 1.74
C LYS A 140 12.66 4.45 0.64
N ASN A 141 11.60 3.64 0.71
CA ASN A 141 10.53 3.60 -0.28
C ASN A 141 9.18 3.43 0.44
N VAL A 142 8.47 4.54 0.64
CA VAL A 142 7.22 4.53 1.40
C VAL A 142 6.11 3.75 0.67
N ILE A 143 6.05 3.83 -0.65
CA ILE A 143 5.04 3.13 -1.45
C ILE A 143 5.19 1.61 -1.27
N LEU A 144 6.41 1.09 -1.40
CA LEU A 144 6.69 -0.34 -1.26
C LEU A 144 6.32 -0.86 0.13
N GLU A 145 6.69 -0.13 1.18
CA GLU A 145 6.40 -0.52 2.57
C GLU A 145 4.91 -0.42 2.89
N ASN A 146 4.19 0.55 2.33
CA ASN A 146 2.73 0.61 2.43
C ASN A 146 2.05 -0.59 1.75
N ILE A 147 2.55 -1.03 0.59
CA ILE A 147 2.04 -2.25 -0.09
C ILE A 147 2.32 -3.50 0.74
N ARG A 148 3.55 -3.67 1.25
CA ARG A 148 3.93 -4.81 2.11
C ARG A 148 3.06 -4.91 3.35
N THR A 149 2.87 -3.79 4.03
CA THR A 149 2.02 -3.73 5.23
C THR A 149 0.57 -4.09 4.91
N ALA A 150 0.04 -3.57 3.81
CA ALA A 150 -1.31 -3.92 3.34
C ALA A 150 -1.43 -5.40 2.96
N GLU A 151 -0.44 -5.99 2.27
CA GLU A 151 -0.41 -7.42 1.95
C GLU A 151 -0.46 -8.27 3.23
N HIS A 152 0.38 -7.96 4.22
CA HIS A 152 0.40 -8.67 5.49
C HIS A 152 -0.95 -8.57 6.22
N LEU A 153 -1.58 -7.39 6.20
CA LEU A 153 -2.92 -7.21 6.76
C LEU A 153 -3.96 -8.10 6.06
N LEU A 154 -3.99 -8.12 4.73
CA LEU A 154 -4.93 -8.95 3.97
C LEU A 154 -4.72 -10.45 4.28
N ILE A 155 -3.48 -10.93 4.32
CA ILE A 155 -3.14 -12.32 4.66
C ILE A 155 -3.57 -12.65 6.10
N ALA A 156 -3.35 -11.75 7.06
CA ALA A 156 -3.73 -11.98 8.44
C ALA A 156 -5.26 -12.09 8.61
N TYR A 157 -6.02 -11.23 7.92
CA TYR A 157 -7.48 -11.28 7.93
C TYR A 157 -8.03 -12.51 7.21
N GLU A 158 -7.46 -12.89 6.07
CA GLU A 158 -7.82 -14.13 5.36
C GLU A 158 -7.65 -15.33 6.29
N ASN A 159 -6.47 -15.48 6.91
CA ASN A 159 -6.20 -16.60 7.82
C ASN A 159 -7.18 -16.66 8.99
N TYR A 160 -7.52 -15.51 9.58
CA TYR A 160 -8.47 -15.44 10.69
C TYR A 160 -9.90 -15.77 10.23
N LEU A 161 -10.35 -15.20 9.11
CA LEU A 161 -11.72 -15.40 8.60
C LEU A 161 -11.95 -16.82 8.07
N CYS A 162 -10.89 -17.49 7.58
CA CYS A 162 -10.87 -18.90 7.23
C CYS A 162 -10.74 -19.85 8.43
N ARG A 163 -10.55 -19.33 9.66
CA ARG A 163 -10.29 -20.10 10.89
C ARG A 163 -8.99 -20.93 10.85
N ASN A 164 -8.00 -20.47 10.10
CA ASN A 164 -6.64 -21.03 10.14
C ASN A 164 -5.88 -20.57 11.40
N THR A 165 -6.35 -19.51 12.05
CA THR A 165 -5.82 -18.96 13.31
C THR A 165 -6.96 -18.35 14.14
N ASP A 166 -6.83 -18.40 15.46
CA ASP A 166 -7.74 -17.72 16.40
C ASP A 166 -7.28 -16.28 16.72
N THR A 167 -6.12 -15.86 16.22
CA THR A 167 -5.52 -14.55 16.49
C THR A 167 -5.06 -13.88 15.20
N ILE A 168 -5.22 -12.56 15.15
CA ILE A 168 -4.71 -11.73 14.05
C ILE A 168 -3.35 -11.19 14.49
N VAL A 169 -2.28 -11.70 13.87
CA VAL A 169 -0.92 -11.20 14.09
C VAL A 169 -0.59 -10.23 12.95
N VAL A 170 -0.55 -8.94 13.25
CA VAL A 170 -0.11 -7.91 12.32
C VAL A 170 1.26 -7.43 12.77
N GLU A 171 2.27 -7.51 11.90
CA GLU A 171 3.55 -6.82 12.10
C GLU A 171 3.38 -5.33 11.80
N GLY A 172 2.58 -4.63 12.62
CA GLY A 172 2.25 -3.23 12.46
C GLY A 172 2.05 -2.54 13.81
N TYR A 173 2.23 -1.23 13.82
CA TYR A 173 1.99 -0.42 15.02
C TYR A 173 0.48 -0.21 15.24
N SER A 174 0.09 -0.05 16.51
CA SER A 174 -1.27 0.31 16.90
C SER A 174 -1.70 1.65 16.30
N HIS A 175 -3.00 1.99 16.34
CA HIS A 175 -3.49 3.30 15.90
C HIS A 175 -3.10 4.47 16.82
N GLY A 176 -3.00 5.66 16.23
CA GLY A 176 -2.85 6.94 16.95
C GLY A 176 -1.61 7.03 17.83
N ASP A 177 -1.73 7.72 18.97
CA ASP A 177 -0.62 7.97 19.91
C ASP A 177 0.00 6.69 20.47
N LYS A 178 -0.74 5.57 20.45
CA LYS A 178 -0.20 4.27 20.87
C LYS A 178 0.81 3.77 19.83
N GLY A 179 0.48 3.86 18.54
CA GLY A 179 1.39 3.49 17.46
C GLY A 179 2.64 4.35 17.41
N ILE A 180 2.50 5.67 17.58
CA ILE A 180 3.64 6.59 17.63
C ILE A 180 4.62 6.18 18.74
N ARG A 181 4.11 5.88 19.94
CA ARG A 181 4.94 5.43 21.08
C ARG A 181 5.58 4.06 20.86
N GLU A 182 4.89 3.14 20.20
CA GLU A 182 5.45 1.83 19.85
C GLU A 182 6.58 1.98 18.82
N TYR A 183 6.40 2.84 17.82
CA TYR A 183 7.44 3.18 16.85
C TYR A 183 8.65 3.82 17.53
N ASP A 184 8.46 4.83 18.37
CA ASP A 184 9.58 5.51 19.05
C ASP A 184 10.42 4.57 19.93
N LYS A 185 9.78 3.57 20.56
CA LYS A 185 10.50 2.53 21.31
C LYS A 185 11.32 1.62 20.40
N ASN A 186 10.79 1.26 19.24
CA ASN A 186 11.41 0.34 18.30
C ASN A 186 12.36 1.02 17.28
N ARG A 187 12.30 2.35 17.12
CA ARG A 187 13.08 3.14 16.16
C ARG A 187 14.59 2.97 16.30
N LYS A 188 15.09 2.60 17.49
CA LYS A 188 16.50 2.24 17.70
C LYS A 188 16.93 1.00 16.92
N LYS A 189 16.01 0.07 16.63
CA LYS A 189 16.25 -1.17 15.89
C LYS A 189 16.39 -0.95 14.38
N TYR A 190 15.82 0.14 13.85
CA TYR A 190 15.81 0.46 12.42
C TYR A 190 16.93 1.43 12.00
N LYS A 191 17.66 2.04 12.95
CA LYS A 191 18.83 2.89 12.65
C LYS A 191 20.12 2.11 12.37
N SER A 192 20.09 0.77 12.50
CA SER A 192 21.28 -0.09 12.40
C SER A 192 21.33 -0.98 11.16
N THR A 193 20.56 -0.67 10.10
CA THR A 193 20.62 -1.42 8.83
C THR A 193 20.71 -0.48 7.65
#